data_AF-A0A6G3XYD4-F1
#
_entry.id   AF-A0A6G3XYD4-F1
#
_cell.length_a   1.000
_cell.length_b   1.000
_cell.length_c   1.000
_cell.angle_alpha   90.00
_cell.angle_beta   90.00
_cell.angle_gamma   90.00
#
_symmetry.space_group_name_H-M   'P 1'
#
loop_
_entity.id
_entity.type
_entity.pdbx_description
1 polymer ?
#
loop_
_entity_poly.entity_id
_entity_poly.type
_entity_poly.pdbx_seq_one_letter_code
_entity_poly.pdbx_strand_id
1 'polypeptide(L)'
;TVRWTTYAQAQTSKPVKGMLTGPVTMLAWSFVRDDQPLGDTARQVALALRDEVNDLEAAGTSVIQVDEPALRETLPLRSADHADYLAWATESFRLSTSGVRPDTQIHTH
;
A
#
# COMPACT_ATOMS: atom_id res chain seq x y z
N THR A 1 -4.56 7.31 -9.25
CA THR A 1 -4.09 8.61 -8.71
C THR A 1 -3.13 9.35 -9.63
N VAL A 2 -2.49 8.69 -10.62
CA VAL A 2 -1.60 9.27 -11.64
C VAL A 2 -1.90 10.71 -12.09
N ARG A 3 -3.09 10.97 -12.64
CA ARG A 3 -3.47 12.30 -13.20
C ARG A 3 -3.13 13.45 -12.26
N TRP A 4 -3.46 13.29 -10.98
CA TRP A 4 -3.31 14.36 -9.99
C TRP A 4 -1.85 14.52 -9.55
N THR A 5 -1.14 13.41 -9.37
CA THR A 5 0.29 13.42 -9.04
C THR A 5 1.11 14.04 -10.17
N THR A 6 0.85 13.67 -11.43
CA THR A 6 1.51 14.26 -12.60
C THR A 6 1.23 15.76 -12.70
N TYR A 7 -0.02 16.19 -12.50
CA TYR A 7 -0.36 17.61 -12.50
C TYR A 7 0.40 18.38 -11.41
N ALA A 8 0.44 17.84 -10.19
CA ALA A 8 1.15 18.46 -9.07
C ALA A 8 2.66 18.53 -9.31
N GLN A 9 3.27 17.46 -9.84
CA GLN A 9 4.67 17.43 -10.22
C GLN A 9 5.00 18.47 -11.30
N ALA A 10 4.10 18.74 -12.25
CA ALA A 10 4.30 19.76 -13.27
C ALA A 10 4.34 21.20 -12.71
N GLN A 11 3.86 21.43 -11.48
CA GLN A 11 3.88 22.76 -10.85
C GLN A 11 5.21 23.08 -10.14
N THR A 12 6.16 22.15 -10.10
CA THR A 12 7.41 22.34 -9.36
C THR A 12 8.56 21.49 -9.90
N SER A 13 9.79 21.96 -9.70
CA SER A 13 11.01 21.16 -9.95
C SER A 13 11.37 20.25 -8.77
N LYS A 14 10.72 20.38 -7.62
CA LYS A 14 10.93 19.51 -6.46
C LYS A 14 10.19 18.19 -6.64
N PRO A 15 10.70 17.05 -6.12
CA PRO A 15 9.96 15.79 -6.15
C PRO A 15 8.63 15.91 -5.40
N VAL A 16 7.54 15.49 -6.03
CA VAL A 16 6.21 15.36 -5.44
C VAL A 16 5.93 13.88 -5.19
N LYS A 17 5.47 13.56 -3.97
CA LYS A 17 5.14 12.17 -3.62
C LYS A 17 3.82 11.73 -4.25
N GLY A 18 3.79 10.52 -4.81
CA GLY A 18 2.54 9.78 -5.02
C GLY A 18 1.97 9.37 -3.65
N MET A 19 0.65 9.45 -3.48
CA MET A 19 -0.02 9.13 -2.21
C MET A 19 -1.02 8.00 -2.42
N LEU A 20 -0.91 6.96 -1.61
CA LEU A 20 -1.72 5.76 -1.63
C LEU A 20 -2.03 5.29 -0.21
N THR A 21 -3.15 4.60 -0.04
CA THR A 21 -3.49 3.91 1.22
C THR A 21 -3.11 2.43 1.07
N GLY A 22 -2.46 1.87 2.08
CA GLY A 22 -2.02 0.49 2.07
C GLY A 22 -3.15 -0.52 2.24
N PRO A 23 -2.93 -1.78 1.83
CA PRO A 23 -3.95 -2.82 1.83
C PRO A 23 -4.50 -3.12 3.22
N VAL A 24 -3.69 -3.06 4.29
CA VAL A 24 -4.15 -3.39 5.64
C VAL A 24 -5.16 -2.36 6.13
N THR A 25 -4.88 -1.08 5.92
CA THR A 25 -5.77 0.03 6.28
C THR A 25 -7.04 0.02 5.46
N MET A 26 -6.96 -0.27 4.16
CA MET A 26 -8.15 -0.43 3.33
C MET A 26 -9.07 -1.54 3.86
N LEU A 27 -8.51 -2.65 4.34
CA LEU A 27 -9.28 -3.72 4.98
C LEU A 27 -9.84 -3.29 6.34
N ALA A 28 -9.01 -2.72 7.21
CA ALA A 28 -9.40 -2.34 8.58
C ALA A 28 -10.58 -1.36 8.60
N TRP A 29 -10.65 -0.45 7.62
CA TRP A 29 -11.70 0.56 7.52
C TRP A 29 -12.85 0.20 6.56
N SER A 30 -12.95 -1.07 6.18
CA SER A 30 -14.02 -1.60 5.34
C SER A 30 -14.79 -2.70 6.04
N PHE A 31 -16.03 -2.95 5.59
CA PHE A 31 -16.72 -4.21 5.88
C PHE A 31 -16.23 -5.27 4.90
N VAL A 32 -15.19 -6.00 5.31
CA VAL A 32 -14.58 -7.05 4.49
C VAL A 32 -15.52 -8.27 4.41
N ARG A 33 -15.58 -8.91 3.25
CA ARG A 33 -16.26 -10.21 3.03
C ARG A 33 -15.78 -11.26 4.04
N ASP A 34 -16.67 -12.16 4.45
CA ASP A 34 -16.45 -13.14 5.53
C ASP A 34 -16.30 -14.60 5.05
N ASP A 35 -16.23 -14.81 3.73
CA ASP A 35 -16.18 -16.12 3.08
C ASP A 35 -14.76 -16.56 2.68
N GLN A 36 -13.73 -15.78 3.02
CA GLN A 36 -12.32 -16.14 2.83
C GLN A 36 -11.40 -15.50 3.90
N PRO A 37 -10.18 -16.01 4.12
CA PRO A 37 -9.22 -15.41 5.04
C PRO A 37 -8.91 -13.94 4.70
N LEU A 38 -8.75 -13.09 5.73
CA LEU A 38 -8.40 -11.68 5.55
C LEU A 38 -7.10 -11.49 4.76
N GLY A 39 -6.10 -12.35 4.99
CA GLY A 39 -4.83 -12.32 4.26
C GLY A 39 -5.00 -12.53 2.75
N ASP A 40 -6.00 -13.29 2.32
CA ASP A 40 -6.26 -13.51 0.89
C ASP A 40 -6.88 -12.26 0.26
N THR A 41 -7.82 -11.62 0.96
CA THR A 41 -8.36 -10.32 0.53
C THR A 41 -7.27 -9.25 0.51
N ALA A 42 -6.40 -9.22 1.53
CA ALA A 42 -5.29 -8.25 1.61
C ALA A 42 -4.33 -8.39 0.42
N ARG A 43 -3.99 -9.62 0.01
CA ARG A 43 -3.18 -9.87 -1.20
C ARG A 43 -3.86 -9.42 -2.48
N GLN A 44 -5.18 -9.62 -2.61
CA GLN A 44 -5.93 -9.14 -3.78
C GLN A 44 -5.90 -7.62 -3.89
N VAL A 45 -6.13 -6.91 -2.77
CA VAL A 45 -6.01 -5.45 -2.70
C VAL A 45 -4.58 -5.01 -3.00
N ALA A 46 -3.57 -5.71 -2.46
CA ALA A 46 -2.16 -5.42 -2.71
C ALA A 46 -1.78 -5.56 -4.18
N LEU A 47 -2.32 -6.54 -4.91
CA LEU A 47 -2.09 -6.68 -6.34
C LEU A 47 -2.68 -5.51 -7.13
N ALA A 48 -3.90 -5.07 -6.79
CA ALA A 48 -4.48 -3.88 -7.40
C ALA A 48 -3.68 -2.61 -7.07
N LEU A 49 -3.18 -2.50 -5.84
CA LEU A 49 -2.34 -1.38 -5.43
C LEU A 49 -0.99 -1.38 -6.15
N ARG A 50 -0.42 -2.56 -6.42
CA ARG A 50 0.81 -2.72 -7.19
C ARG A 50 0.68 -2.12 -8.59
N ASP A 51 -0.46 -2.30 -9.24
CA ASP A 51 -0.70 -1.72 -10.56
C ASP A 51 -0.66 -0.20 -10.51
N GLU A 52 -1.31 0.43 -9.52
CA GLU A 52 -1.25 1.89 -9.34
C GLU A 52 0.15 2.39 -8.96
N VAL A 53 0.91 1.63 -8.16
CA VAL A 53 2.32 1.93 -7.86
C VAL A 53 3.15 1.92 -9.14
N ASN A 54 2.97 0.91 -10.00
CA ASN A 54 3.66 0.81 -11.28
C ASN A 54 3.25 1.94 -12.23
N ASP A 55 1.97 2.31 -12.26
CA ASP A 55 1.47 3.40 -13.10
C ASP A 55 2.02 4.76 -12.66
N LEU A 56 2.10 5.01 -11.35
CA LEU A 56 2.74 6.22 -10.80
C LEU A 56 4.23 6.27 -11.17
N GLU A 57 4.93 5.15 -11.06
CA GLU A 57 6.33 5.03 -11.43
C GLU A 57 6.54 5.27 -12.94
N ALA A 58 5.71 4.65 -13.78
CA ALA A 58 5.75 4.79 -15.23
C ALA A 58 5.45 6.23 -15.69
N ALA A 59 4.62 6.96 -14.93
CA ALA A 59 4.37 8.38 -15.14
C ALA A 59 5.49 9.32 -14.64
N GLY A 60 6.59 8.76 -14.11
CA GLY A 60 7.77 9.51 -13.68
C GLY A 60 7.76 9.93 -12.20
N THR A 61 6.87 9.39 -11.38
CA THR A 61 6.87 9.66 -9.93
C THR A 61 8.05 8.93 -9.28
N SER A 62 9.02 9.67 -8.74
CA SER A 62 10.23 9.09 -8.15
C SER A 62 10.10 8.73 -6.66
N VAL A 63 9.08 9.24 -5.98
CA VAL A 63 8.81 8.95 -4.56
C VAL A 63 7.33 8.59 -4.41
N ILE A 64 7.03 7.40 -3.88
CA ILE A 64 5.66 6.92 -3.67
C ILE A 64 5.49 6.60 -2.19
N GLN A 65 4.42 7.11 -1.58
CA GLN A 65 4.08 6.87 -0.20
C GLN A 65 2.82 6.00 -0.11
N VAL A 66 2.93 4.91 0.65
CA VAL A 66 1.83 3.98 0.96
C VAL A 66 1.58 4.03 2.47
N ASP A 67 0.44 4.58 2.88
CA ASP A 67 0.14 4.85 4.29
C ASP A 67 -0.58 3.66 4.94
N GLU A 68 -0.11 3.23 6.12
CA GLU A 68 -0.70 2.13 6.89
C GLU A 68 -1.03 2.53 8.36
N PRO A 69 -1.81 3.61 8.59
CA PRO A 69 -2.11 4.07 9.94
C PRO A 69 -2.87 3.04 10.77
N ALA A 70 -3.65 2.16 10.12
CA ALA A 70 -4.47 1.15 10.79
C ALA A 70 -3.77 -0.21 10.90
N LEU A 71 -2.45 -0.30 10.64
CA LEU A 71 -1.70 -1.57 10.71
C LEU A 71 -1.90 -2.31 12.04
N ARG A 72 -2.11 -1.59 13.15
CA ARG A 72 -2.31 -2.19 14.48
C ARG A 72 -3.76 -2.18 14.94
N GLU A 73 -4.69 -1.55 14.22
CA GLU A 73 -6.09 -1.45 14.64
C GLU A 73 -6.78 -2.82 14.64
N THR A 74 -6.45 -3.67 13.66
CA THR A 74 -6.96 -5.04 13.55
C THR A 74 -5.98 -6.10 14.06
N LEU A 75 -4.96 -5.70 14.82
CA LEU A 75 -4.04 -6.66 15.45
C LEU A 75 -4.85 -7.54 16.41
N PRO A 76 -4.75 -8.89 16.34
CA PRO A 76 -5.50 -9.78 17.20
C PRO A 76 -5.29 -9.49 18.69
N LEU A 77 -6.31 -9.69 19.52
CA LEU A 77 -6.19 -9.47 20.97
C LEU A 77 -5.22 -10.46 21.64
N ARG A 78 -5.08 -11.67 21.08
CA ARG A 78 -4.20 -12.72 21.60
C ARG A 78 -2.82 -12.57 20.98
N SER A 79 -1.80 -12.47 21.83
CA SER A 79 -0.40 -12.38 21.40
C SER A 79 0.07 -13.55 20.54
N ALA A 80 -0.49 -14.75 20.76
CA ALA A 80 -0.21 -15.94 19.97
C ALA A 80 -0.57 -15.77 18.49
N ASP A 81 -1.57 -14.94 18.16
CA ASP A 81 -2.08 -14.74 16.80
C ASP A 81 -1.40 -13.55 16.09
N HIS A 82 -0.53 -12.80 16.79
CA HIS A 82 0.15 -11.62 16.23
C HIS A 82 1.10 -11.97 15.09
N ALA A 83 1.83 -13.09 15.20
CA ALA A 83 2.84 -13.46 14.21
C ALA A 83 2.22 -13.69 12.83
N ASP A 84 1.12 -14.46 12.79
CA ASP A 84 0.39 -14.75 11.56
C ASP A 84 -0.22 -13.48 10.97
N TYR A 85 -0.78 -12.60 11.80
CA TYR A 85 -1.28 -11.30 11.37
C TYR A 85 -0.20 -10.44 10.70
N LEU A 86 0.92 -10.23 11.40
CA LEU A 86 2.02 -9.40 10.91
C LEU A 86 2.67 -10.00 9.66
N ALA A 87 2.67 -11.33 9.52
CA ALA A 87 3.18 -12.00 8.34
C ALA A 87 2.41 -11.59 7.08
N TRP A 88 1.08 -11.78 7.05
CA TRP A 88 0.30 -11.42 5.86
C TRP A 88 0.17 -9.90 5.67
N ALA A 89 0.13 -9.13 6.76
CA ALA A 89 0.05 -7.66 6.69
C ALA A 89 1.30 -7.06 6.03
N THR A 90 2.49 -7.45 6.49
CA THR A 90 3.76 -6.99 5.91
C THR A 90 4.04 -7.60 4.54
N GLU A 91 3.57 -8.82 4.27
CA GLU A 91 3.62 -9.42 2.94
C GLU A 91 2.78 -8.61 1.94
N SER A 92 1.56 -8.21 2.30
CA SER A 92 0.66 -7.43 1.43
C SER A 92 1.25 -6.05 1.10
N PHE A 93 1.85 -5.38 2.09
CA PHE A 93 2.59 -4.13 1.85
C PHE A 93 3.75 -4.32 0.85
N ARG A 94 4.57 -5.36 1.06
CA ARG A 94 5.67 -5.70 0.15
C ARG A 94 5.17 -6.08 -1.25
N LEU A 95 4.09 -6.84 -1.34
CA LEU A 95 3.48 -7.23 -2.62
C LEU A 95 3.05 -6.01 -3.43
N SER A 96 2.54 -4.98 -2.76
CA SER A 96 2.13 -3.71 -3.37
C SER A 96 3.32 -2.90 -3.92
N THR A 97 4.52 -3.07 -3.36
CA THR A 97 5.66 -2.15 -3.57
C THR A 97 6.89 -2.79 -4.21
N SER A 98 7.01 -4.13 -4.23
CA SER A 98 8.22 -4.83 -4.70
C SER A 98 8.38 -4.85 -6.23
N GLY A 99 7.48 -4.20 -6.98
CA GLY A 99 7.55 -4.09 -8.44
C GLY A 99 8.39 -2.92 -8.95
N VAL A 100 8.76 -1.98 -8.08
CA VAL A 100 9.42 -0.74 -8.47
C VAL A 100 10.91 -0.94 -8.76
N ARG A 101 11.47 -0.04 -9.56
CA ARG A 101 12.89 0.07 -9.82
C ARG A 101 13.67 0.45 -8.55
N PRO A 102 14.97 0.08 -8.45
CA PRO A 102 15.79 0.40 -7.28
C PRO A 102 15.95 1.89 -6.98
N ASP A 103 15.74 2.76 -7.96
CA ASP A 103 15.84 4.21 -7.83
C ASP A 103 14.52 4.90 -7.43
N THR A 104 13.41 4.14 -7.39
CA THR A 104 12.11 4.64 -6.93
C THR A 104 12.00 4.51 -5.42
N GLN A 105 11.81 5.62 -4.72
CA GLN A 105 11.78 5.66 -3.27
C GLN A 105 10.37 5.34 -2.73
N ILE A 106 10.26 4.25 -1.96
CA ILE A 106 9.03 3.91 -1.25
C ILE A 106 9.07 4.46 0.18
N HIS A 107 8.04 5.21 0.54
CA HIS A 107 7.79 5.69 1.89
C HIS A 107 6.58 4.94 2.47
N THR A 108 6.61 4.69 3.78
CA THR A 108 5.45 4.23 4.53
C THR A 108 5.22 5.18 5.69
N HIS A 109 3.95 5.52 5.95
CA HIS A 109 3.52 6.24 7.15
C HIS A 109 2.82 5.28 8.11
#